data_AF-A0A6N9UBH5-F1
#
_entry.id   AF-A0A6N9UBH5-F1
#
_cell.length_a   1.000
_cell.length_b   1.000
_cell.length_c   1.000
_cell.angle_alpha   90.00
_cell.angle_beta   90.00
_cell.angle_gamma   90.00
#
_symmetry.space_group_name_H-M   'P 1'
#
loop_
_entity.id
_entity.type
_entity.pdbx_description
1 polymer ?
#
loop_
_entity_poly.entity_id
_entity_poly.type
_entity_poly.pdbx_seq_one_letter_code
_entity_poly.pdbx_strand_id
1 'polypeptide(L)'
;MCSFADQVGIRSDQVTGRTWGAKGTTPVVHRTGGRFSVNAMSAISTKGRMHFMVFTRSFDAAVMCRFLDRLVGHFDRKVHLVVDRHSAHRSKTV
;
A
#
# COMPACT_ATOMS: atom_id res chain seq x y z
N MET A 1 -20.65 11.33 0.74
CA MET A 1 -20.03 10.32 1.65
C MET A 1 -18.54 10.61 1.69
N CYS A 2 -17.91 10.64 2.89
CA CYS A 2 -16.48 10.95 3.00
C CYS A 2 -15.68 9.67 3.20
N SER A 3 -14.57 9.54 2.48
CA SER A 3 -13.66 8.40 2.56
C SER A 3 -12.22 8.90 2.62
N PHE A 4 -11.40 8.27 3.46
CA PHE A 4 -9.97 8.56 3.60
C PHE A 4 -9.18 7.47 2.92
N ALA A 5 -8.22 7.86 2.08
CA ALA A 5 -7.40 6.93 1.32
C ALA A 5 -5.91 7.16 1.56
N ASP A 6 -5.20 6.05 1.70
CA ASP A 6 -3.77 6.01 2.00
C ASP A 6 -3.08 4.82 1.31
N GLN A 7 -1.78 4.98 1.09
CA GLN A 7 -0.92 3.95 0.50
C GLN A 7 -0.06 3.30 1.58
N VAL A 8 -0.10 1.96 1.65
CA VAL A 8 0.79 1.16 2.50
C VAL A 8 1.74 0.32 1.65
N GLY A 9 3.03 0.41 1.95
CA GLY A 9 4.03 -0.51 1.42
C GLY A 9 4.16 -1.71 2.35
N ILE A 10 3.83 -2.91 1.87
CA ILE A 10 4.05 -4.16 2.59
C ILE A 10 5.28 -4.84 2.00
N ARG A 11 6.32 -4.95 2.81
CA ARG A 11 7.53 -5.67 2.42
C ARG A 11 7.52 -7.03 3.13
N SER A 12 7.90 -8.07 2.40
CA SER A 12 7.96 -9.43 2.94
C SER A 12 9.13 -9.66 3.91
N ASP A 13 9.94 -8.64 4.23
CA ASP A 13 10.91 -8.77 5.31
C ASP A 13 10.18 -8.85 6.64
N GLN A 14 10.31 -10.01 7.28
CA GLN A 14 10.17 -10.07 8.73
C GLN A 14 11.05 -8.97 9.33
N VAL A 15 10.49 -8.20 10.25
CA VAL A 15 11.24 -7.40 11.22
C VAL A 15 11.86 -8.35 12.26
N THR A 16 12.53 -9.43 11.83
CA THR A 16 13.39 -10.25 12.66
C THR A 16 14.78 -9.64 12.54
N GLY A 17 15.19 -8.77 13.45
CA GLY A 17 15.24 -9.05 14.89
C GLY A 17 16.57 -9.74 15.12
N ARG A 18 17.53 -9.01 15.69
CA ARG A 18 18.92 -9.41 15.94
C ARG A 18 19.06 -10.89 16.29
N THR A 19 19.84 -11.64 15.52
CA THR A 19 20.20 -13.02 15.87
C THR A 19 21.36 -13.01 16.88
N TRP A 20 21.22 -13.73 17.98
CA TRP A 20 22.31 -13.93 18.94
C TRP A 20 23.29 -14.98 18.42
N GLY A 21 24.57 -14.62 18.30
CA GLY A 21 25.67 -15.52 17.97
C GLY A 21 26.57 -15.75 19.19
N ALA A 22 27.14 -16.94 19.32
CA ALA A 22 28.17 -17.21 20.32
C ALA A 22 29.35 -16.23 20.12
N LYS A 23 29.89 -15.69 21.21
CA LYS A 23 30.99 -14.71 21.16
C LYS A 23 32.17 -15.31 20.38
N GLY A 24 32.47 -14.72 19.22
CA GLY A 24 33.57 -15.15 18.34
C GLY A 24 33.16 -15.98 17.12
N THR A 25 31.87 -16.25 16.91
CA THR A 25 31.38 -16.95 15.70
C THR A 25 30.39 -16.08 14.94
N THR A 26 30.69 -15.74 13.69
CA THR A 26 29.77 -15.00 12.81
C THR A 26 28.59 -15.90 12.44
N PRO A 27 27.34 -15.58 12.85
CA PRO A 27 26.19 -16.37 12.47
C PRO A 27 25.88 -16.19 10.98
N VAL A 28 25.88 -17.30 10.23
CA VAL A 28 25.48 -17.31 8.82
C VAL A 28 23.95 -17.46 8.76
N VAL A 29 23.26 -16.37 8.44
CA VAL A 29 21.79 -16.39 8.25
C VAL A 29 21.49 -16.76 6.80
N HIS A 30 20.96 -17.95 6.58
CA HIS A 30 20.43 -18.35 5.27
C HIS A 30 19.18 -17.52 4.96
N ARG A 31 19.28 -16.61 3.98
CA ARG A 31 18.10 -15.92 3.42
C ARG A 31 17.50 -16.76 2.31
N THR A 32 16.24 -17.13 2.44
CA THR A 32 15.45 -17.65 1.32
C THR A 32 15.25 -16.52 0.32
N GLY A 33 15.84 -16.67 -0.87
CA GLY A 33 15.81 -15.67 -1.93
C GLY A 33 14.38 -15.42 -2.43
N GLY A 34 13.93 -14.18 -2.31
CA GLY A 34 12.64 -13.71 -2.82
C GLY A 34 12.28 -12.35 -2.23
N ARG A 35 12.92 -11.28 -2.74
CA ARG A 35 12.58 -9.91 -2.33
C ARG A 35 11.26 -9.52 -2.98
N PHE A 36 10.14 -9.73 -2.30
CA PHE A 36 8.84 -9.28 -2.76
C PHE A 36 8.38 -8.09 -1.94
N SER A 37 8.30 -6.93 -2.58
CA SER A 37 7.59 -5.76 -2.08
C SER A 37 6.24 -5.68 -2.77
N VAL A 38 5.17 -5.63 -2.00
CA VAL A 38 3.82 -5.36 -2.50
C VAL A 38 3.33 -4.04 -1.90
N ASN A 39 2.87 -3.15 -2.75
CA ASN A 39 2.19 -1.95 -2.30
C ASN A 39 0.69 -2.21 -2.27
N ALA A 40 -0.02 -1.54 -1.39
CA ALA A 40 -1.46 -1.54 -1.38
C ALA A 40 -1.98 -0.11 -1.23
N MET A 41 -3.07 0.18 -1.94
CA MET A 41 -3.85 1.39 -1.75
C MET A 41 -5.12 1.00 -1.01
N SER A 42 -5.51 1.77 -0.01
CA SER A 42 -6.75 1.55 0.73
C SER A 42 -7.57 2.83 0.83
N ALA A 43 -8.89 2.69 0.89
CA ALA A 43 -9.83 3.75 1.19
C ALA A 43 -10.86 3.26 2.22
N ILE A 44 -11.01 3.98 3.31
CA ILE A 44 -12.01 3.71 4.35
C ILE A 44 -13.06 4.82 4.38
N SER A 45 -14.32 4.43 4.30
CA SER A 45 -15.44 5.36 4.44
C SER A 45 -15.80 5.60 5.89
N THR A 46 -16.43 6.74 6.18
CA THR A 46 -16.97 7.05 7.52
C THR A 46 -18.05 6.06 8.01
N LYS A 47 -18.57 5.21 7.12
CA LYS A 47 -19.51 4.12 7.45
C LYS A 47 -18.80 2.78 7.70
N GLY A 48 -17.47 2.75 7.76
CA GLY A 48 -16.69 1.54 8.04
C GLY A 48 -16.44 0.62 6.83
N ARG A 49 -16.90 0.99 5.62
CA ARG A 49 -16.58 0.22 4.41
C ARG A 49 -15.15 0.53 3.98
N MET A 50 -14.32 -0.50 3.87
CA MET A 50 -12.93 -0.42 3.43
C MET A 50 -12.79 -1.07 2.05
N HIS A 51 -12.16 -0.36 1.12
CA HIS A 51 -11.79 -0.85 -0.20
C HIS A 51 -10.27 -0.82 -0.32
N PHE A 52 -9.66 -1.89 -0.83
CA PHE A 52 -8.22 -1.93 -1.02
C PHE A 52 -7.83 -2.60 -2.34
N MET A 53 -6.67 -2.22 -2.86
CA MET A 53 -6.08 -2.78 -4.06
C MET A 53 -4.60 -3.02 -3.81
N VAL A 54 -4.16 -4.27 -3.98
CA VAL A 54 -2.74 -4.67 -3.89
C VAL A 54 -2.12 -4.62 -5.28
N PHE A 55 -0.89 -4.12 -5.37
CA PHE A 55 -0.12 -4.00 -6.59
C PHE A 55 1.38 -4.18 -6.31
N THR A 56 2.09 -4.88 -7.20
CA THR A 56 3.54 -5.16 -7.04
C THR A 56 4.44 -4.04 -7.60
N ARG A 57 3.87 -3.06 -8.29
CA ARG A 57 4.57 -1.96 -8.96
C ARG A 57 4.65 -0.70 -8.10
N SER A 58 5.40 0.31 -8.55
CA SER A 58 5.41 1.64 -7.93
C SER A 58 4.04 2.31 -8.04
N PHE A 59 3.71 3.18 -7.08
CA PHE A 59 2.48 3.97 -7.11
C PHE A 59 2.62 5.10 -8.15
N ASP A 60 1.83 5.02 -9.20
CA ASP A 60 1.77 6.00 -10.29
C ASP A 60 0.32 6.49 -10.50
N ALA A 61 0.15 7.51 -11.34
CA ALA A 61 -1.17 8.07 -11.65
C ALA A 61 -2.12 7.03 -12.29
N ALA A 62 -1.59 6.04 -13.04
CA ALA A 62 -2.41 5.01 -13.67
C ALA A 62 -2.95 3.99 -12.65
N VAL A 63 -2.16 3.65 -11.62
CA VAL A 63 -2.61 2.87 -10.47
C VAL A 63 -3.70 3.64 -9.72
N MET A 64 -3.53 4.95 -9.56
CA MET A 64 -4.55 5.80 -8.95
C MET A 64 -5.87 5.81 -9.75
N CYS A 65 -5.84 6.06 -11.05
CA CYS A 65 -7.05 6.05 -11.89
C CYS A 65 -7.78 4.70 -11.79
N ARG A 66 -7.05 3.58 -11.88
CA ARG A 66 -7.64 2.24 -11.71
C ARG A 66 -8.28 2.03 -10.34
N PHE A 67 -7.67 2.59 -9.29
CA PHE A 67 -8.22 2.55 -7.95
C PHE A 67 -9.51 3.37 -7.85
N LEU A 68 -9.53 4.57 -8.42
CA LEU A 68 -10.71 5.44 -8.46
C LEU A 68 -11.86 4.82 -9.26
N ASP A 69 -11.59 4.25 -10.43
CA ASP A 69 -12.59 3.57 -11.26
C ASP A 69 -13.28 2.45 -10.49
N ARG A 70 -12.49 1.63 -9.79
CA ARG A 70 -13.02 0.57 -8.92
C ARG A 70 -13.78 1.13 -7.74
N LEU A 71 -13.27 2.19 -7.12
CA LEU A 71 -13.91 2.82 -5.96
C LEU A 71 -15.28 3.39 -6.35
N VAL A 72 -15.37 4.14 -7.45
CA VAL A 72 -16.63 4.71 -7.95
C VAL A 72 -17.62 3.61 -8.31
N GLY A 73 -17.17 2.51 -8.91
CA GLY A 73 -18.03 1.35 -9.20
C GLY A 73 -18.67 0.70 -7.97
N HIS A 74 -18.16 0.95 -6.76
CA HIS A 74 -18.75 0.43 -5.52
C HIS A 74 -19.70 1.41 -4.81
N PHE A 75 -19.81 2.66 -5.28
CA PHE A 75 -20.66 3.67 -4.64
C PHE A 75 -21.66 4.26 -5.64
N ASP A 76 -22.96 4.04 -5.39
CA ASP A 76 -24.05 4.67 -6.16
C ASP A 76 -24.21 6.19 -5.91
N ARG A 77 -23.28 6.80 -5.16
CA ARG A 77 -23.40 8.17 -4.65
C ARG A 77 -22.04 8.86 -4.68
N LYS A 78 -22.05 10.20 -4.80
CA LYS A 78 -20.81 11.00 -4.79
C LYS A 78 -19.97 10.73 -3.52
N VAL A 79 -18.70 10.37 -3.75
CA VAL A 79 -17.68 10.13 -2.72
C VAL A 79 -16.72 11.30 -2.70
N HIS A 80 -16.51 11.88 -1.52
CA HIS A 80 -15.42 12.81 -1.26
C HIS A 80 -14.25 11.98 -0.76
N LEU A 81 -13.20 11.86 -1.59
CA LEU A 81 -12.00 11.11 -1.26
C LEU A 81 -10.94 12.07 -0.73
N VAL A 82 -10.48 11.86 0.49
CA VAL A 82 -9.35 12.56 1.09
C VAL A 82 -8.12 11.70 0.92
N VAL A 83 -7.10 12.24 0.25
CA VAL A 83 -5.82 11.56 -0.04
C VAL A 83 -4.65 12.41 0.47
N ASP A 84 -3.54 11.77 0.82
CA ASP A 84 -2.31 12.48 1.22
C ASP A 84 -1.65 13.22 0.03
N ARG A 85 -0.70 14.11 0.33
CA ARG A 85 -0.02 15.01 -0.62
C ARG A 85 1.01 14.34 -1.54
N HIS A 86 0.99 13.02 -1.69
CA HIS A 86 1.89 12.27 -2.58
C HIS A 86 1.78 12.78 -4.03
N SER A 87 2.91 12.85 -4.76
CA SER A 87 3.00 13.47 -6.09
C SER A 87 2.03 12.86 -7.12
N ALA A 88 1.77 11.56 -7.00
CA ALA A 88 0.78 10.83 -7.81
C ALA A 88 -0.66 11.35 -7.65
N HIS A 89 -1.02 11.98 -6.52
CA HIS A 89 -2.34 12.61 -6.31
C HIS A 89 -2.46 14.00 -6.95
N ARG A 90 -1.36 14.60 -7.41
CA ARG A 90 -1.35 15.96 -8.01
C ARG A 90 -1.12 15.94 -9.52
N SER A 91 -1.07 14.76 -10.14
CA SER A 91 -0.98 14.67 -11.59
C SER A 91 -2.26 15.25 -12.22
N LYS A 92 -2.13 16.04 -13.29
CA LYS A 92 -3.28 16.56 -14.07
C LYS A 92 -4.20 15.47 -14.63
N THR A 93 -3.74 14.22 -14.62
CA THR A 93 -4.49 13.04 -15.06
C THR A 93 -5.50 12.54 -14.03
N VAL A 94 -5.35 12.93 -12.76
CA VAL A 94 -6.22 12.51 -11.64
C VAL A 94 -7.30 13.57 -11.37
#